data_AF-A0AA50KD43-F1
#
_entry.id   AF-A0AA50KD43-F1
#
_cell.length_a   1.000
_cell.length_b   1.000
_cell.length_c   1.000
_cell.angle_alpha   90.00
_cell.angle_beta   90.00
_cell.angle_gamma   90.00
#
_symmetry.space_group_name_H-M   'P 1'
#
loop_
_entity.id
_entity.type
_entity.pdbx_description
1 polymer ?
#
loop_
_entity_poly.entity_id
_entity_poly.type
_entity_poly.pdbx_seq_one_letter_code
_entity_poly.pdbx_strand_id
1 'polypeptide(L)'
;MPVRQIPKNYRNVTGLASAKKSKRVLFESTLERDFFTILEFESNVRNYDTQPVKIIWADSYGKSRSYHPDALVNYYPSKGIFRSTDTVLFEVKYRSDIKENWAEYKPKFKAAIRYSKKMGWRFKLITDREIRTNYMENARFLLPYMNNSLDESHEQLLLERLVVLRESSIEALIASIFNDKWNQAELIPSVWHLIGSRRVATDLNLPLTMSSRIWLENY
;
A
#
# COMPACT_ATOMS: atom_id res chain seq x y z
N MET A 1 6.94 29.27 -1.63
CA MET A 1 7.18 29.25 -0.16
C MET A 1 5.89 28.76 0.50
N PRO A 2 5.89 27.79 1.42
CA PRO A 2 4.64 27.29 2.00
C PRO A 2 4.07 28.30 3.01
N VAL A 3 2.81 28.71 2.81
CA VAL A 3 2.09 29.76 3.56
C VAL A 3 1.22 29.15 4.67
N ARG A 4 1.69 28.12 5.40
CA ARG A 4 0.90 27.57 6.51
C ARG A 4 1.75 27.06 7.66
N GLN A 5 1.57 27.68 8.82
CA GLN A 5 1.94 27.11 10.11
C GLN A 5 0.91 26.02 10.47
N ILE A 6 1.41 24.79 10.67
CA ILE A 6 0.61 23.63 11.07
C ILE A 6 0.41 23.69 12.59
N PRO A 7 -0.83 23.63 13.13
CA PRO A 7 -1.04 23.54 14.57
C PRO A 7 -0.45 22.23 15.09
N LYS A 8 0.33 22.30 16.17
CA LYS A 8 0.89 21.13 16.86
C LYS A 8 -0.23 20.35 17.54
N ASN A 9 -0.77 19.34 16.87
CA ASN A 9 -1.49 18.25 17.54
C ASN A 9 -0.52 17.05 17.67
N TYR A 10 -0.44 16.49 18.87
CA TYR A 10 0.48 15.43 19.31
C TYR A 10 0.22 14.04 18.65
N ARG A 11 -0.12 14.00 17.35
CA ARG A 11 -0.31 12.77 16.55
C ARG A 11 0.44 12.78 15.21
N ASN A 12 1.21 13.83 14.93
CA ASN A 12 1.87 14.00 13.64
C ASN A 12 3.12 13.10 13.57
N VAL A 13 2.92 11.83 13.21
CA VAL A 13 4.00 11.03 12.64
C VAL A 13 4.20 11.56 11.22
N THR A 14 4.98 12.62 11.04
CA THR A 14 5.43 13.04 9.70
C THR A 14 6.69 12.25 9.37
N GLY A 15 6.56 11.18 8.58
CA GLY A 15 7.69 10.38 8.11
C GLY A 15 7.96 10.59 6.62
N LEU A 16 9.24 10.72 6.24
CA LEU A 16 9.67 10.56 4.85
C LEU A 16 9.83 9.04 4.61
N ALA A 17 8.78 8.36 4.17
CA ALA A 17 8.93 6.97 3.74
C ALA A 17 9.74 6.94 2.44
N SER A 18 10.70 6.02 2.31
CA SER A 18 11.41 5.77 1.06
C SER A 18 10.44 5.17 0.04
N ALA A 19 9.74 6.03 -0.69
CA ALA A 19 8.77 5.65 -1.70
C ALA A 19 9.43 5.63 -3.09
N LYS A 20 9.28 4.51 -3.80
CA LYS A 20 9.67 4.37 -5.21
C LYS A 20 8.55 4.83 -6.12
N LYS A 21 7.29 4.70 -5.70
CA LYS A 21 6.10 5.06 -6.50
C LYS A 21 5.56 6.47 -6.25
N SER A 22 6.17 7.22 -5.33
CA SER A 22 5.80 8.60 -5.04
C SER A 22 7.04 9.48 -4.87
N LYS A 23 6.98 10.72 -5.37
CA LYS A 23 8.09 11.68 -5.25
C LYS A 23 8.29 12.15 -3.81
N ARG A 24 7.19 12.24 -3.04
CA ARG A 24 7.19 12.67 -1.66
C ARG A 24 5.94 12.12 -0.99
N VAL A 25 6.14 11.35 0.08
CA VAL A 25 5.04 10.87 0.90
C VAL A 25 5.01 11.70 2.17
N LEU A 26 3.94 12.47 2.33
CA LEU A 26 3.58 13.08 3.61
C LEU A 26 2.28 12.46 4.07
N PHE A 27 2.24 12.01 5.32
CA PHE A 27 1.02 11.55 5.98
C PHE A 27 0.82 12.32 7.28
N GLU A 28 -0.44 12.56 7.60
CA GLU A 28 -0.88 13.27 8.81
C GLU A 28 -1.44 12.28 9.86
N SER A 29 -1.68 11.03 9.48
CA SER A 29 -2.23 10.00 10.35
C SER A 29 -1.57 8.63 10.15
N THR A 30 -1.64 7.78 11.18
CA THR A 30 -1.19 6.37 11.07
C THR A 30 -2.01 5.58 10.05
N LEU A 31 -3.29 5.95 9.85
CA LEU A 31 -4.15 5.30 8.86
C LEU A 31 -3.71 5.65 7.43
N GLU A 32 -3.33 6.90 7.17
CA GLU A 32 -2.72 7.31 5.89
C GLU A 32 -1.39 6.60 5.66
N ARG A 33 -0.52 6.51 6.67
CA ARG A 33 0.74 5.76 6.57
C ARG A 33 0.49 4.32 6.12
N ASP A 34 -0.48 3.66 6.74
CA ASP A 34 -0.83 2.27 6.45
C ASP A 34 -1.42 2.14 5.03
N PHE A 35 -2.24 3.10 4.59
CA PHE A 35 -2.72 3.16 3.21
C PHE A 35 -1.57 3.35 2.20
N PHE A 36 -0.65 4.27 2.45
CA PHE A 36 0.50 4.52 1.58
C PHE A 36 1.46 3.33 1.54
N THR A 37 1.56 2.57 2.64
CA THR A 37 2.28 1.29 2.67
C THR A 37 1.68 0.29 1.67
N ILE A 38 0.34 0.17 1.64
CA ILE A 38 -0.36 -0.68 0.66
C ILE A 38 -0.07 -0.20 -0.77
N LEU A 39 -0.21 1.10 -1.04
CA LEU A 39 0.02 1.66 -2.39
C LEU A 39 1.46 1.44 -2.88
N GLU A 40 2.44 1.58 -1.99
CA GLU A 40 3.84 1.36 -2.31
C GLU A 40 4.10 -0.12 -2.64
N PHE A 41 3.44 -1.04 -1.95
CA PHE A 41 3.60 -2.48 -2.14
C PHE A 41 2.85 -3.04 -3.36
N GLU A 42 1.68 -2.48 -3.69
CA GLU A 42 0.75 -3.05 -4.66
C GLU A 42 1.28 -2.98 -6.11
N SER A 43 1.37 -4.12 -6.81
CA SER A 43 1.96 -4.20 -8.15
C SER A 43 1.11 -3.54 -9.24
N ASN A 44 -0.20 -3.40 -9.05
CA ASN A 44 -1.09 -2.71 -9.97
C ASN A 44 -1.00 -1.17 -9.87
N VAL A 45 -0.40 -0.63 -8.81
CA VAL A 45 -0.21 0.82 -8.63
C VAL A 45 1.04 1.25 -9.40
N ARG A 46 0.85 2.19 -10.34
CA ARG A 46 1.95 2.77 -11.12
C ARG A 46 2.64 3.89 -10.34
N ASN A 47 1.87 4.83 -9.81
CA ASN A 47 2.36 5.91 -8.95
C ASN A 47 1.22 6.52 -8.14
N TYR A 48 1.57 7.31 -7.13
CA TYR A 48 0.61 8.09 -6.36
C TYR A 48 1.20 9.40 -5.84
N ASP A 49 0.34 10.40 -5.68
CA ASP A 49 0.67 11.70 -5.11
C ASP A 49 -0.15 11.95 -3.83
N THR A 50 0.51 12.35 -2.74
CA THR A 50 -0.16 12.71 -1.48
C THR A 50 -0.63 14.16 -1.52
N GLN A 51 -1.84 14.44 -1.02
CA GLN A 51 -2.43 15.80 -1.02
C GLN A 51 -2.35 16.52 -2.38
N PRO A 52 -2.81 15.86 -3.47
CA PRO A 52 -2.46 16.22 -4.85
C PRO A 52 -3.14 17.49 -5.36
N VAL A 53 -4.33 17.81 -4.82
CA VAL A 53 -5.17 18.91 -5.31
C VAL A 53 -5.88 19.61 -4.15
N LYS A 54 -6.20 20.88 -4.34
CA LYS A 54 -7.08 21.64 -3.45
C LYS A 54 -8.48 21.70 -4.05
N ILE A 55 -9.45 21.07 -3.39
CA ILE A 55 -10.86 21.11 -3.82
C ILE A 55 -11.56 22.25 -3.10
N ILE A 56 -12.22 23.12 -3.87
CA ILE A 56 -12.95 24.28 -3.36
C ILE A 56 -14.45 24.12 -3.68
N TRP A 57 -15.32 24.45 -2.73
CA TRP A 57 -16.77 24.48 -2.92
C TRP A 57 -17.44 25.55 -2.02
N ALA A 58 -18.65 25.95 -2.37
CA ALA A 58 -19.50 26.76 -1.48
C ALA A 58 -20.37 25.85 -0.60
N ASP A 59 -20.45 26.14 0.70
CA ASP A 59 -21.40 25.49 1.61
C ASP A 59 -22.83 26.04 1.44
N SER A 60 -23.77 25.52 2.23
CA SER A 60 -25.19 25.93 2.17
C SER A 60 -25.43 27.40 2.51
N TYR A 61 -24.45 28.09 3.11
CA TYR A 61 -24.51 29.52 3.45
C TYR A 61 -23.72 30.37 2.45
N GLY A 62 -23.26 29.79 1.34
CA GLY A 62 -22.44 30.47 0.33
C GLY A 62 -20.99 30.68 0.75
N LYS A 63 -20.56 30.16 1.90
CA LYS A 63 -19.18 30.33 2.37
C LYS A 63 -18.25 29.40 1.61
N SER A 64 -17.14 29.95 1.12
CA SER A 64 -16.09 29.19 0.46
C SER A 64 -15.39 28.25 1.45
N ARG A 65 -15.32 26.97 1.08
CA ARG A 65 -14.65 25.90 1.81
C ARG A 65 -13.62 25.25 0.90
N SER A 66 -12.57 24.70 1.51
CA SER A 66 -11.56 23.95 0.77
C SER A 66 -10.94 22.83 1.59
N TYR A 67 -10.51 21.75 0.94
CA TYR A 67 -9.68 20.71 1.55
C TYR A 67 -8.77 20.06 0.50
N HIS A 68 -7.77 19.30 0.96
CA HIS A 68 -6.91 18.47 0.12
C HIS A 68 -7.27 17.01 0.39
N PRO A 69 -7.70 16.25 -0.63
CA PRO A 69 -7.85 14.80 -0.51
C PRO A 69 -6.52 14.13 -0.24
N ASP A 70 -6.52 12.95 0.36
CA ASP A 70 -5.29 12.34 0.87
C ASP A 70 -4.36 11.78 -0.23
N ALA A 71 -4.91 11.19 -1.31
CA ALA A 71 -4.09 10.66 -2.40
C ALA A 71 -4.76 10.69 -3.78
N LEU A 72 -3.95 10.86 -4.84
CA LEU A 72 -4.32 10.54 -6.22
C LEU A 72 -3.49 9.35 -6.65
N VAL A 73 -4.14 8.24 -6.98
CA VAL A 73 -3.51 6.98 -7.34
C VAL A 73 -3.73 6.72 -8.82
N ASN A 74 -2.63 6.46 -9.54
CA ASN A 74 -2.65 6.03 -10.92
C ASN A 74 -2.28 4.54 -10.98
N TYR A 75 -3.18 3.73 -11.51
CA TYR A 75 -2.98 2.31 -11.73
C TYR A 75 -2.39 2.07 -13.13
N TYR A 76 -1.82 0.88 -13.34
CA TYR A 76 -1.51 0.41 -14.69
C TYR A 76 -2.80 0.20 -15.50
N PRO A 77 -2.77 0.37 -16.84
CA PRO A 77 -3.95 0.26 -17.68
C PRO A 77 -4.76 -1.01 -17.44
N SER A 78 -6.07 -0.87 -17.20
CA SER A 78 -6.99 -1.99 -16.94
C SER A 78 -6.65 -2.85 -15.71
N LYS A 79 -5.76 -2.37 -14.83
CA LYS A 79 -5.44 -2.99 -13.53
C LYS A 79 -6.00 -2.18 -12.36
N GLY A 80 -6.65 -1.05 -12.64
CA GLY A 80 -7.32 -0.21 -11.64
C GLY A 80 -8.62 -0.82 -11.09
N ILE A 81 -9.10 -0.23 -10.00
CA ILE A 81 -10.32 -0.67 -9.29
C ILE A 81 -11.58 -0.45 -10.15
N PHE A 82 -11.56 0.55 -11.03
CA PHE A 82 -12.71 0.93 -11.84
C PHE A 82 -12.43 0.68 -13.31
N ARG A 83 -13.34 0.01 -14.01
CA ARG A 83 -13.24 -0.20 -15.47
C ARG A 83 -13.24 1.10 -16.28
N SER A 84 -13.77 2.18 -15.71
CA SER A 84 -13.95 3.46 -16.42
C SER A 84 -12.72 4.36 -16.40
N THR A 85 -11.75 4.11 -15.51
CA THR A 85 -10.55 4.94 -15.37
C THR A 85 -9.52 4.26 -14.48
N ASP A 86 -8.25 4.46 -14.81
CA ASP A 86 -7.11 3.99 -14.01
C ASP A 86 -6.64 5.05 -12.99
N THR A 87 -7.36 6.16 -12.84
CA THR A 87 -7.02 7.22 -11.87
C THR A 87 -8.11 7.38 -10.82
N VAL A 88 -7.72 7.26 -9.54
CA VAL A 88 -8.63 7.33 -8.40
C VAL A 88 -8.11 8.31 -7.35
N LEU A 89 -8.96 9.26 -6.99
CA LEU A 89 -8.77 10.19 -5.89
C LEU A 89 -9.32 9.55 -4.62
N PHE A 90 -8.48 9.41 -3.60
CA PHE A 90 -8.81 8.79 -2.33
C PHE A 90 -8.92 9.82 -1.20
N GLU A 91 -9.85 9.53 -0.30
CA GLU A 91 -9.89 10.10 1.04
C GLU A 91 -9.77 8.95 2.05
N VAL A 92 -8.92 9.11 3.04
CA VAL A 92 -8.68 8.18 4.15
C VAL A 92 -9.36 8.72 5.40
N LYS A 93 -10.26 7.93 5.99
CA LYS A 93 -10.94 8.27 7.26
C LYS A 93 -11.29 7.02 8.05
N TYR A 94 -11.32 7.11 9.37
CA TYR A 94 -11.89 6.04 10.18
C TYR A 94 -13.39 5.93 9.93
N ARG A 95 -13.89 4.69 9.88
CA ARG A 95 -15.32 4.42 9.69
C ARG A 95 -16.17 4.98 10.84
N SER A 96 -15.65 4.95 12.07
CA SER A 96 -16.25 5.59 13.24
C SER A 96 -16.43 7.09 13.02
N ASP A 97 -15.37 7.76 12.61
CA ASP A 97 -15.34 9.22 12.45
C ASP A 97 -16.29 9.67 11.35
N ILE A 98 -16.41 8.88 10.27
CA ILE A 98 -17.39 9.11 9.21
C ILE A 98 -18.82 9.05 9.76
N LYS A 99 -19.11 8.06 10.60
CA LYS A 99 -20.45 7.86 11.18
C LYS A 99 -20.80 9.00 12.13
N GLU A 100 -19.87 9.41 12.98
CA GLU A 100 -20.05 10.48 13.96
C GLU A 100 -20.18 11.86 13.30
N ASN A 101 -19.34 12.15 12.30
CA ASN A 101 -19.23 13.47 11.69
C ASN A 101 -19.83 13.54 10.27
N TRP A 102 -20.81 12.69 9.97
CA TRP A 102 -21.35 12.55 8.61
C TRP A 102 -21.87 13.87 8.02
N ALA A 103 -22.54 14.68 8.84
CA ALA A 103 -23.08 15.98 8.40
C ALA A 103 -21.96 16.93 7.93
N GLU A 104 -20.78 16.88 8.55
CA GLU A 104 -19.62 17.69 8.18
C GLU A 104 -18.90 17.14 6.94
N TYR A 105 -18.77 15.82 6.84
CA TYR A 105 -18.03 15.20 5.74
C TYR A 105 -18.80 15.07 4.44
N LYS A 106 -20.12 14.86 4.51
CA LYS A 106 -20.97 14.68 3.32
C LYS A 106 -20.80 15.80 2.27
N PRO A 107 -20.76 17.10 2.64
CA PRO A 107 -20.45 18.17 1.68
C PRO A 107 -19.06 18.05 1.04
N LYS A 108 -18.03 17.68 1.81
CA LYS A 108 -16.64 17.48 1.33
C LYS A 108 -16.59 16.36 0.29
N PHE A 109 -17.21 15.21 0.60
CA PHE A 109 -17.26 14.06 -0.31
C PHE A 109 -18.05 14.37 -1.59
N LYS A 110 -19.17 15.10 -1.49
CA LYS A 110 -19.90 15.57 -2.68
C LYS A 110 -19.03 16.47 -3.56
N ALA A 111 -18.24 17.36 -2.97
CA ALA A 111 -17.31 18.21 -3.72
C ALA A 111 -16.21 17.38 -4.41
N ALA A 112 -15.64 16.40 -3.70
CA ALA A 112 -14.68 15.44 -4.25
C ALA A 112 -15.23 14.71 -5.47
N ILE A 113 -16.41 14.09 -5.33
CA ILE A 113 -17.04 13.32 -6.40
C ILE A 113 -17.25 14.18 -7.64
N ARG A 114 -17.73 15.43 -7.47
CA ARG A 114 -17.90 16.36 -8.60
C ARG A 114 -16.57 16.72 -9.23
N TYR A 115 -15.55 17.00 -8.42
CA TYR A 115 -14.22 17.33 -8.90
C TYR A 115 -13.61 16.17 -9.70
N SER A 116 -13.58 14.95 -9.13
CA SER A 116 -13.07 13.75 -9.80
C SER A 116 -13.77 13.50 -11.13
N LYS A 117 -15.11 13.60 -11.18
CA LYS A 117 -15.86 13.44 -12.43
C LYS A 117 -15.43 14.43 -13.51
N LYS A 118 -15.21 15.70 -13.16
CA LYS A 118 -14.74 16.72 -14.10
C LYS A 118 -13.35 16.41 -14.66
N MET A 119 -12.51 15.74 -13.87
CA MET A 119 -11.15 15.35 -14.26
C MET A 119 -11.08 13.99 -14.99
N GLY A 120 -12.21 13.30 -15.18
CA GLY A 120 -12.21 11.92 -15.71
C GLY A 120 -11.72 10.86 -14.70
N TRP A 121 -11.67 11.20 -13.42
CA TRP A 121 -11.24 10.33 -12.33
C TRP A 121 -12.42 9.73 -11.57
N ARG A 122 -12.13 8.79 -10.67
CA ARG A 122 -13.08 8.32 -9.66
C ARG A 122 -12.70 8.85 -8.28
N PHE A 123 -13.69 8.98 -7.41
CA PHE A 123 -13.48 9.26 -5.99
C PHE A 123 -13.78 7.99 -5.19
N LYS A 124 -12.94 7.66 -4.20
CA LYS A 124 -13.16 6.54 -3.29
C LYS A 124 -12.79 6.94 -1.86
N LEU A 125 -13.73 6.71 -0.94
CA LEU A 125 -13.45 6.75 0.49
C LEU A 125 -12.87 5.39 0.88
N ILE A 126 -11.75 5.39 1.61
CA ILE A 126 -11.14 4.18 2.16
C ILE A 126 -10.98 4.34 3.67
N THR A 127 -11.22 3.26 4.41
CA THR A 127 -11.28 3.27 5.87
C THR A 127 -10.36 2.25 6.51
N ASP A 128 -10.28 2.30 7.84
CA ASP A 128 -9.60 1.29 8.65
C ASP A 128 -10.03 -0.15 8.34
N ARG A 129 -11.26 -0.36 7.84
CA ARG A 129 -11.74 -1.69 7.46
C ARG A 129 -11.05 -2.28 6.24
N GLU A 130 -10.73 -1.44 5.25
CA GLU A 130 -10.01 -1.88 4.05
C GLU A 130 -8.50 -1.81 4.24
N ILE A 131 -8.01 -0.95 5.15
CA ILE A 131 -6.58 -0.70 5.35
C ILE A 131 -5.97 -1.65 6.38
N ARG A 132 -6.62 -1.88 7.53
CA ARG A 132 -6.04 -2.67 8.63
C ARG A 132 -6.30 -4.16 8.44
N THR A 133 -5.57 -4.75 7.50
CA THR A 133 -5.66 -6.16 7.12
C THR A 133 -4.31 -6.84 7.29
N ASN A 134 -4.28 -8.17 7.28
CA ASN A 134 -3.02 -8.94 7.23
C ASN A 134 -2.19 -8.55 5.99
N TYR A 135 -2.86 -8.22 4.88
CA TYR A 135 -2.18 -7.74 3.68
C TYR A 135 -1.35 -6.48 3.94
N MET A 136 -1.87 -5.53 4.69
CA MET A 136 -1.14 -4.31 5.04
C MET A 136 0.05 -4.60 5.97
N GLU A 137 -0.13 -5.47 6.96
CA GLU A 137 0.97 -5.88 7.85
C GLU A 137 2.06 -6.63 7.08
N ASN A 138 1.69 -7.54 6.19
CA ASN A 138 2.61 -8.24 5.30
C ASN A 138 3.32 -7.29 4.33
N ALA A 139 2.60 -6.32 3.76
CA ALA A 139 3.18 -5.27 2.92
C ALA A 139 4.23 -4.47 3.70
N ARG A 140 3.90 -4.03 4.93
CA ARG A 140 4.82 -3.31 5.82
C ARG A 140 6.07 -4.14 6.12
N PHE A 141 5.90 -5.44 6.36
CA PHE A 141 6.99 -6.38 6.64
C PHE A 141 7.89 -6.63 5.43
N LEU A 142 7.32 -6.79 4.23
CA LEU A 142 8.05 -7.17 3.02
C LEU A 142 8.76 -6.00 2.32
N LEU A 143 8.22 -4.78 2.43
CA LEU A 143 8.77 -3.59 1.76
C LEU A 143 10.27 -3.35 2.01
N PRO A 144 10.80 -3.47 3.25
CA PRO A 144 12.24 -3.35 3.50
C PRO A 144 13.08 -4.36 2.70
N TYR A 145 12.62 -5.61 2.54
CA TYR A 145 13.36 -6.65 1.81
C TYR A 145 13.41 -6.37 0.30
N MET A 146 12.42 -5.67 -0.24
CA MET A 146 12.38 -5.26 -1.66
C MET A 146 13.37 -4.12 -1.99
N ASN A 147 13.98 -3.49 -0.99
CA ASN A 147 14.95 -2.42 -1.19
C ASN A 147 16.40 -2.90 -1.18
N ASN A 148 16.64 -4.14 -0.73
CA ASN A 148 17.96 -4.74 -0.71
C ASN A 148 18.25 -5.47 -2.02
N SER A 149 19.52 -5.52 -2.42
CA SER A 149 19.97 -6.39 -3.51
C SER A 149 19.79 -7.84 -3.10
N LEU A 150 19.23 -8.63 -4.01
CA LEU A 150 19.09 -10.08 -3.84
C LEU A 150 20.40 -10.75 -4.26
N ASP A 151 20.90 -11.69 -3.47
CA ASP A 151 22.00 -12.57 -3.89
C ASP A 151 21.48 -13.52 -4.97
N GLU A 152 22.03 -13.40 -6.18
CA GLU A 152 21.63 -14.19 -7.34
C GLU A 152 21.81 -15.70 -7.12
N SER A 153 22.82 -16.11 -6.33
CA SER A 153 23.06 -17.52 -6.02
C SER A 153 21.98 -18.09 -5.09
N HIS A 154 21.58 -17.32 -4.07
CA HIS A 154 20.49 -17.71 -3.17
C HIS A 154 19.15 -17.75 -3.89
N GLU A 155 18.92 -16.78 -4.77
CA GLU A 155 17.74 -16.73 -5.61
C GLU A 155 17.60 -18.00 -6.46
N GLN A 156 18.64 -18.34 -7.21
CA GLN A 156 18.63 -19.51 -8.10
C GLN A 156 18.34 -20.78 -7.29
N LEU A 157 19.05 -20.97 -6.18
CA LEU A 157 18.90 -22.13 -5.30
C LEU A 157 17.48 -22.27 -4.74
N LEU A 158 16.88 -21.16 -4.30
CA LEU A 158 15.51 -21.15 -3.77
C LEU A 158 14.48 -21.49 -4.84
N LEU A 159 14.59 -20.89 -6.03
CA LEU A 159 13.64 -21.09 -7.11
C LEU A 159 13.73 -22.50 -7.70
N GLU A 160 14.93 -23.00 -7.98
CA GLU A 160 15.14 -24.38 -8.46
C GLU A 160 14.58 -25.39 -7.47
N ARG A 161 14.81 -25.17 -6.17
CA ARG A 161 14.30 -26.07 -5.15
C ARG A 161 12.77 -26.03 -5.04
N LEU A 162 12.18 -24.84 -5.13
CA LEU A 162 10.73 -24.70 -5.08
C LEU A 162 10.03 -25.30 -6.32
N VAL A 163 10.67 -25.28 -7.50
CA VAL A 163 10.20 -26.01 -8.69
C VAL A 163 10.09 -27.51 -8.40
N VAL A 164 11.11 -28.11 -7.76
CA VAL A 164 11.10 -29.54 -7.42
C VAL A 164 10.02 -29.86 -6.38
N LEU A 165 9.86 -29.01 -5.37
CA LEU A 165 8.84 -29.21 -4.32
C LEU A 165 7.42 -28.94 -4.80
N ARG A 166 7.25 -28.12 -5.85
CA ARG A 166 6.01 -27.53 -6.37
C ARG A 166 5.33 -26.57 -5.39
N GLU A 167 5.19 -27.00 -4.15
CA GLU A 167 4.60 -26.28 -3.05
C GLU A 167 5.32 -26.65 -1.75
N SER A 168 5.51 -25.68 -0.86
CA SER A 168 6.18 -25.91 0.42
C SER A 168 5.76 -24.87 1.46
N SER A 169 6.14 -25.08 2.72
CA SER A 169 6.31 -23.96 3.66
C SER A 169 7.67 -23.31 3.47
N ILE A 170 7.84 -22.07 3.97
CA ILE A 170 9.11 -21.34 3.90
C ILE A 170 10.20 -22.09 4.69
N GLU A 171 9.89 -22.56 5.89
CA GLU A 171 10.81 -23.37 6.70
C GLU A 171 11.24 -24.66 6.01
N ALA A 172 10.31 -25.37 5.36
CA ALA A 172 10.62 -26.62 4.67
C ALA A 172 11.45 -26.38 3.40
N LEU A 173 11.20 -25.28 2.66
CA LEU A 173 12.02 -24.90 1.51
C LEU A 173 13.47 -24.68 1.95
N ILE A 174 13.68 -23.84 2.96
CA ILE A 174 15.01 -23.50 3.49
C ILE A 174 15.72 -24.75 4.05
N ALA A 175 15.02 -25.57 4.84
CA ALA A 175 15.56 -26.79 5.41
C ALA A 175 15.90 -27.85 4.35
N SER A 176 15.28 -27.78 3.18
CA SER A 176 15.55 -28.71 2.08
C SER A 176 16.81 -28.37 1.26
N ILE A 177 17.40 -27.18 1.50
CA ILE A 177 18.58 -26.66 0.80
C ILE A 177 19.84 -26.83 1.64
N PHE A 178 19.81 -26.38 2.90
CA PHE A 178 20.94 -26.47 3.82
C PHE A 178 20.57 -27.26 5.08
N ASN A 179 21.52 -28.05 5.59
CA ASN A 179 21.32 -28.81 6.82
C ASN A 179 21.62 -27.99 8.09
N ASP A 180 22.54 -27.03 8.01
CA ASP A 180 22.95 -26.22 9.14
C ASP A 180 22.11 -24.94 9.28
N LYS A 181 21.95 -24.48 10.52
CA LYS A 181 21.07 -23.33 10.83
C LYS A 181 21.62 -21.99 10.38
N TRP A 182 22.93 -21.86 10.18
CA TRP A 182 23.56 -20.60 9.79
C TRP A 182 23.28 -20.30 8.31
N ASN A 183 23.58 -21.25 7.42
CA ASN A 183 23.28 -21.10 6.00
C ASN A 183 21.77 -21.03 5.74
N GLN A 184 20.94 -21.72 6.53
CA GLN A 184 19.48 -21.55 6.47
C GLN A 184 19.05 -20.10 6.75
N ALA A 185 19.64 -19.44 7.75
CA ALA A 185 19.29 -18.08 8.13
C ALA A 185 19.65 -17.06 7.03
N GLU A 186 20.72 -17.30 6.28
CA GLU A 186 21.15 -16.44 5.16
C GLU A 186 20.17 -16.44 3.98
N LEU A 187 19.35 -17.50 3.82
CA LEU A 187 18.32 -17.57 2.78
C LEU A 187 17.04 -16.80 3.12
N ILE A 188 16.78 -16.52 4.41
CA ILE A 188 15.52 -15.92 4.87
C ILE A 188 15.23 -14.57 4.18
N PRO A 189 16.17 -13.59 4.15
CA PRO A 189 15.95 -12.33 3.45
C PRO A 189 15.64 -12.51 1.96
N SER A 190 16.28 -13.48 1.31
CA SER A 190 16.06 -13.80 -0.10
C SER A 190 14.65 -14.35 -0.36
N VAL A 191 14.14 -15.23 0.52
CA VAL A 191 12.75 -15.69 0.44
C VAL A 191 11.77 -14.52 0.58
N TRP A 192 11.99 -13.63 1.56
CA TRP A 192 11.13 -12.45 1.74
C TRP A 192 11.17 -11.51 0.54
N HIS A 193 12.36 -11.29 -0.04
CA HIS A 193 12.48 -10.51 -1.27
C HIS A 193 11.69 -11.14 -2.42
N LEU A 194 11.79 -12.46 -2.61
CA LEU A 194 11.07 -13.18 -3.67
C LEU A 194 9.55 -13.13 -3.50
N ILE A 195 9.06 -13.22 -2.26
CA ILE A 195 7.64 -13.06 -1.94
C ILE A 195 7.18 -11.62 -2.18
N GLY A 196 7.95 -10.63 -1.69
CA GLY A 196 7.62 -9.21 -1.87
C GLY A 196 7.60 -8.78 -3.34
N SER A 197 8.53 -9.30 -4.14
CA SER A 197 8.62 -9.07 -5.59
C SER A 197 7.65 -9.92 -6.43
N ARG A 198 6.80 -10.74 -5.81
CA ARG A 198 5.80 -11.62 -6.46
C ARG A 198 6.40 -12.69 -7.38
N ARG A 199 7.66 -13.05 -7.15
CA ARG A 199 8.34 -14.15 -7.85
C ARG A 199 8.05 -15.50 -7.20
N VAL A 200 7.81 -15.49 -5.90
CA VAL A 200 7.23 -16.59 -5.13
C VAL A 200 5.85 -16.15 -4.65
N ALA A 201 4.84 -16.98 -4.88
CA ALA A 201 3.46 -16.71 -4.49
C ALA A 201 3.17 -17.25 -3.09
N THR A 202 2.29 -16.53 -2.40
CA THR A 202 1.69 -16.92 -1.12
C THR A 202 0.41 -16.12 -0.92
N ASP A 203 -0.51 -16.57 -0.05
CA ASP A 203 -1.68 -15.78 0.29
C ASP A 203 -1.34 -14.69 1.31
N LEU A 204 -1.11 -13.48 0.81
CA LEU A 204 -0.81 -12.32 1.64
C LEU A 204 -2.01 -11.79 2.43
N ASN A 205 -3.21 -12.37 2.31
CA ASN A 205 -4.34 -12.04 3.18
C ASN A 205 -4.33 -12.83 4.49
N LEU A 206 -3.41 -13.80 4.64
CA LEU A 206 -3.16 -14.52 5.87
C LEU A 206 -1.89 -13.98 6.54
N PRO A 207 -1.70 -14.17 7.86
CA PRO A 207 -0.45 -13.81 8.52
C PRO A 207 0.74 -14.53 7.86
N LEU A 208 1.74 -13.77 7.44
CA LEU A 208 2.96 -14.33 6.84
C LEU A 208 3.91 -14.83 7.94
N THR A 209 4.22 -16.11 7.92
CA THR A 209 5.06 -16.81 8.90
C THR A 209 5.98 -17.80 8.19
N MET A 210 6.92 -18.41 8.92
CA MET A 210 7.78 -19.47 8.37
C MET A 210 7.00 -20.71 7.91
N SER A 211 5.78 -20.91 8.42
CA SER A 211 4.89 -22.02 8.01
C SER A 211 3.96 -21.65 6.86
N SER A 212 3.99 -20.41 6.34
CA SER A 212 3.16 -19.99 5.22
C SER A 212 3.45 -20.82 3.97
N ARG A 213 2.38 -21.27 3.32
CA ARG A 213 2.41 -21.99 2.04
C ARG A 213 2.93 -21.08 0.93
N ILE A 214 3.89 -21.57 0.17
CA ILE A 214 4.52 -20.89 -0.97
C ILE A 214 4.56 -21.78 -2.22
N TRP A 215 4.45 -21.17 -3.39
CA TRP A 215 4.50 -21.84 -4.71
C TRP A 215 4.96 -20.86 -5.80
N LEU A 216 5.17 -21.36 -7.02
CA LEU A 216 5.41 -20.53 -8.22
C LEU A 216 4.14 -20.52 -9.09
N GLU A 217 3.73 -19.36 -9.63
CA GLU A 217 2.48 -19.28 -10.43
C GLU A 217 2.61 -19.89 -11.85
N ASN A 218 3.83 -20.09 -12.36
CA ASN A 218 4.08 -20.41 -13.78
C ASN A 218 4.93 -21.69 -13.99
N TYR A 219 4.84 -22.69 -13.12
CA TYR A 219 5.50 -24.00 -13.30
C TYR A 219 4.54 -25.16 -13.02
#